data_AF-A0AAE9F258-F1
#
_entry.id   AF-A0AAE9F258-F1
#
_cell.length_a   1.000
_cell.length_b   1.000
_cell.length_c   1.000
_cell.angle_alpha   90.00
_cell.angle_beta   90.00
_cell.angle_gamma   90.00
#
_symmetry.space_group_name_H-M   'P 1'
#
loop_
_entity.id
_entity.type
_entity.pdbx_description
1 polymer ?
#
loop_
_entity_poly.entity_id
_entity_poly.type
_entity_poly.pdbx_seq_one_letter_code
_entity_poly.pdbx_strand_id
1 'polypeptide(L)'
;MRFPRKILWISTIRKFPTVAFQNPPPESTIIDCSQVFDPEKWLSIPEDSNPTSSELNFEFLTTSSEPLESPESTSSSDVIENEKKKTSEASEGAEENRADGHAPIKWALSVLMQSLQRSSKMTTSLSDIDVTLFNFHSTRFAERLLNRNVSSVVMVESSHVFSKNAKKFASKHPNVSAYRADIYTLMGVGRKKTAQFPTKLMFADYQKEAPEGLRPWTLESSESDEQRLRRPHLLAVLPTVTIQKTIVDSLIQHALLHHSGLDTNTVFRFGETNLMTFLSAGILSQFICSSDDRLGFLSHQHRRHSALFQKLFDLKILGSADPPCGFKSTSFHPQLPANKKYPVQISPKRHVAIGGTSISGMGRILVDYACFLTQIGRQPNAKNVEQVVRTLWPESSVPSDLLEDHKIGQLPLDHLESIFYHIQEELSTTQIAHSYCNELKIKRVV
;
A
#
# COMPACT_ATOMS: atom_id res chain seq x y z
N MET A 1 -4.03 59.42 -36.83
CA MET A 1 -5.17 59.62 -35.90
C MET A 1 -5.23 58.39 -34.99
N ARG A 2 -4.74 58.46 -33.74
CA ARG A 2 -5.45 58.79 -32.47
C ARG A 2 -6.49 57.72 -32.02
N PHE A 3 -6.08 56.97 -30.99
CA PHE A 3 -6.77 56.08 -30.01
C PHE A 3 -8.03 56.69 -29.32
N PRO A 4 -8.68 56.13 -28.24
CA PRO A 4 -8.67 54.79 -27.55
C PRO A 4 -10.12 54.25 -27.21
N ARG A 5 -10.39 53.10 -26.56
CA ARG A 5 -10.37 52.85 -25.09
C ARG A 5 -10.74 51.40 -24.68
N LYS A 6 -10.14 51.00 -23.56
CA LYS A 6 -10.27 49.78 -22.70
C LYS A 6 -11.69 49.54 -22.12
N ILE A 7 -11.99 48.29 -21.75
CA ILE A 7 -12.65 47.81 -20.50
C ILE A 7 -12.17 46.34 -20.28
N LEU A 8 -11.29 46.07 -19.31
CA LEU A 8 -11.51 45.49 -17.97
C LEU A 8 -12.27 44.14 -17.94
N TRP A 9 -11.54 43.03 -17.77
CA TRP A 9 -12.08 41.79 -17.21
C TRP A 9 -12.00 41.87 -15.69
N ILE A 10 -13.17 41.85 -15.06
CA ILE A 10 -13.38 41.89 -13.62
C ILE A 10 -13.14 40.49 -13.04
N SER A 11 -12.26 40.43 -12.04
CA SER A 11 -12.15 39.31 -11.11
C SER A 11 -13.38 39.28 -10.20
N THR A 12 -14.11 38.16 -10.17
CA THR A 12 -15.16 37.95 -9.16
C THR A 12 -14.75 36.84 -8.21
N ILE A 13 -14.00 37.23 -7.17
CA ILE A 13 -13.90 36.50 -5.91
C ILE A 13 -15.25 36.69 -5.20
N ARG A 14 -16.04 35.63 -5.05
CA ARG A 14 -17.20 35.66 -4.16
C ARG A 14 -16.72 35.51 -2.71
N LYS A 15 -16.73 36.64 -1.99
CA LYS A 15 -16.74 36.68 -0.53
C LYS A 15 -18.11 36.21 -0.04
N PHE A 16 -18.14 35.24 0.88
CA PHE A 16 -19.30 35.00 1.75
C PHE A 16 -19.03 35.59 3.14
N PRO A 17 -20.08 36.01 3.87
CA PRO A 17 -19.99 36.97 4.96
C PRO A 17 -19.59 36.35 6.30
N THR A 18 -18.91 37.18 7.09
CA THR A 18 -18.51 36.98 8.48
C THR A 18 -19.74 36.82 9.39
N VAL A 19 -19.83 35.72 10.13
CA VAL A 19 -20.73 35.58 11.29
C VAL A 19 -19.87 35.25 12.51
N ALA A 20 -20.16 35.92 13.62
CA ALA A 20 -19.35 36.06 14.82
C ALA A 20 -19.11 34.74 15.57
N PHE A 21 -17.91 34.64 16.16
CA PHE A 21 -17.48 33.61 17.09
C PHE A 21 -18.34 33.61 18.36
N GLN A 22 -18.83 32.43 18.77
CA GLN A 22 -19.25 32.12 20.13
C GLN A 22 -18.19 31.21 20.79
N ASN A 23 -18.01 31.41 22.10
CA ASN A 23 -16.88 31.01 22.96
C ASN A 23 -16.43 29.53 22.93
N PRO A 24 -15.15 29.23 23.26
CA PRO A 24 -14.65 27.86 23.41
C PRO A 24 -15.13 27.19 24.72
N PRO A 25 -15.16 25.84 24.79
CA PRO A 25 -15.47 25.09 26.01
C PRO A 25 -14.29 25.13 27.03
N PRO A 26 -14.53 24.84 28.33
CA PRO A 26 -13.56 25.04 29.40
C PRO A 26 -12.40 24.05 29.37
N GLU A 27 -11.24 24.52 29.85
CA GLU A 27 -9.99 23.79 30.00
C GLU A 27 -10.15 22.53 30.86
N SER A 28 -9.67 21.40 30.34
CA SER A 28 -9.42 20.19 31.14
C SER A 28 -7.90 20.06 31.35
N THR A 29 -7.53 20.22 32.62
CA THR A 29 -6.37 19.66 33.32
C THR A 29 -5.14 19.28 32.48
N ILE A 30 -4.10 20.10 32.60
CA ILE A 30 -2.72 19.80 32.21
C ILE A 30 -2.28 18.52 32.94
N ILE A 31 -2.08 17.43 32.19
CA ILE A 31 -1.30 16.28 32.66
C ILE A 31 0.12 16.46 32.14
N ASP A 32 1.03 16.69 33.07
CA ASP A 32 2.47 16.79 32.87
C ASP A 32 3.01 15.49 32.25
N CYS A 33 3.37 15.53 30.96
CA CYS A 33 3.91 14.40 30.20
C CYS A 33 5.44 14.47 30.18
N SER A 34 6.06 14.25 31.34
CA SER A 34 7.48 13.89 31.46
C SER A 34 7.69 12.38 31.68
N GLN A 35 6.66 11.55 31.46
CA GLN A 35 6.75 10.11 31.71
C GLN A 35 7.40 9.35 30.55
N VAL A 36 8.60 8.84 30.83
CA VAL A 36 9.31 7.80 30.11
C VAL A 36 8.37 6.67 29.67
N PHE A 37 8.42 6.30 28.40
CA PHE A 37 7.59 5.28 27.76
C PHE A 37 7.69 3.92 28.47
N ASP A 38 6.54 3.42 28.98
CA ASP A 38 6.39 2.08 29.53
C ASP A 38 5.36 1.26 28.70
N PRO A 39 5.82 0.33 27.84
CA PRO A 39 4.96 -0.44 26.93
C PRO A 39 4.04 -1.47 27.63
N GLU A 40 4.25 -1.79 28.91
CA GLU A 40 3.46 -2.79 29.63
C GLU A 40 2.08 -2.24 30.07
N LYS A 41 2.02 -0.95 30.38
CA LYS A 41 0.88 -0.28 31.03
C LYS A 41 -0.27 0.08 30.08
N TRP A 42 0.01 0.23 28.79
CA TRP A 42 -0.96 0.65 27.77
C TRP A 42 -1.75 -0.48 27.11
N LEU A 43 -1.35 -1.73 27.37
CA LEU A 43 -1.94 -2.91 26.76
C LEU A 43 -2.70 -3.79 27.78
N SER A 44 -2.99 -3.25 28.97
CA SER A 44 -3.69 -3.92 30.08
C SER A 44 -5.20 -3.64 30.13
N ILE A 45 -5.77 -2.96 29.13
CA ILE A 45 -7.22 -2.67 29.07
C ILE A 45 -7.94 -3.91 28.49
N PRO A 46 -8.91 -4.52 29.21
CA PRO A 46 -9.65 -5.68 28.72
C PRO A 46 -10.45 -5.36 27.44
N GLU A 47 -10.34 -6.24 26.44
CA GLU A 47 -11.09 -6.18 25.18
C GLU A 47 -12.49 -6.81 25.32
N ASP A 48 -13.41 -6.13 26.00
CA ASP A 48 -14.85 -6.43 25.88
C ASP A 48 -15.63 -5.12 25.76
N SER A 49 -15.81 -4.67 24.52
CA SER A 49 -16.86 -3.72 24.13
C SER A 49 -16.96 -3.70 22.60
N ASN A 50 -17.83 -4.55 22.06
CA ASN A 50 -18.45 -4.27 20.78
C ASN A 50 -19.27 -2.97 20.93
N PRO A 51 -19.16 -1.97 20.04
CA PRO A 51 -20.11 -0.88 20.01
C PRO A 51 -21.39 -1.41 19.36
N THR A 52 -22.36 -1.79 20.19
CA THR A 52 -23.74 -2.07 19.75
C THR A 52 -24.37 -0.77 19.26
N SER A 53 -24.95 -0.82 18.08
CA SER A 53 -25.71 0.26 17.46
C SER A 53 -27.06 0.46 18.16
N SER A 54 -27.12 1.36 19.13
CA SER A 54 -28.38 1.96 19.61
C SER A 54 -28.08 2.97 20.70
N GLU A 55 -28.27 4.26 20.41
CA GLU A 55 -28.85 5.28 21.32
C GLU A 55 -28.73 6.66 20.65
N LEU A 56 -29.66 6.93 19.74
CA LEU A 56 -30.15 8.27 19.50
C LEU A 56 -31.52 8.34 20.15
N ASN A 57 -31.59 8.81 21.39
CA ASN A 57 -32.82 9.33 21.97
C ASN A 57 -32.53 10.74 22.47
N PHE A 58 -32.97 11.71 21.67
CA PHE A 58 -33.22 13.07 22.12
C PHE A 58 -34.53 13.02 22.91
N GLU A 59 -34.47 13.25 24.22
CA GLU A 59 -35.63 13.69 24.99
C GLU A 59 -35.38 15.08 25.55
N PHE A 60 -36.33 15.93 25.21
CA PHE A 60 -36.43 17.35 25.49
C PHE A 60 -37.14 17.50 26.84
N LEU A 61 -36.47 18.06 27.84
CA LEU A 61 -37.13 18.55 29.06
C LEU A 61 -36.57 19.92 29.46
N THR A 62 -37.54 20.80 29.74
CA THR A 62 -37.49 22.24 29.90
C THR A 62 -37.21 22.70 31.35
N THR A 63 -36.81 23.98 31.47
CA THR A 63 -36.97 24.92 32.61
C THR A 63 -36.15 24.61 33.88
N SER A 64 -35.48 25.53 34.58
CA SER A 64 -35.63 27.00 34.76
C SER A 64 -34.47 27.59 35.61
N SER A 65 -34.10 28.87 35.36
CA SER A 65 -33.65 29.98 36.27
C SER A 65 -32.73 29.66 37.49
N GLU A 66 -31.64 30.38 37.84
CA GLU A 66 -31.34 31.84 37.87
C GLU A 66 -29.87 32.04 38.45
N PRO A 67 -29.32 33.23 38.80
CA PRO A 67 -28.47 34.11 37.97
C PRO A 67 -27.02 34.42 38.48
N LEU A 68 -26.25 35.07 37.59
CA LEU A 68 -25.10 36.01 37.73
C LEU A 68 -24.04 35.89 38.85
N GLU A 69 -22.75 35.94 38.46
CA GLU A 69 -21.84 37.08 38.73
C GLU A 69 -20.49 36.93 37.98
N SER A 70 -19.91 38.07 37.61
CA SER A 70 -18.57 38.29 37.02
C SER A 70 -18.05 39.62 37.62
N PRO A 71 -16.80 40.10 37.43
CA PRO A 71 -15.63 39.55 36.71
C PRO A 71 -14.30 39.75 37.51
N GLU A 72 -13.13 39.47 36.93
CA GLU A 72 -12.00 40.42 36.84
C GLU A 72 -10.77 39.84 36.09
N SER A 73 -9.96 40.76 35.57
CA SER A 73 -9.05 40.70 34.41
C SER A 73 -7.56 40.69 34.76
N THR A 74 -6.69 40.12 33.89
CA THR A 74 -5.27 40.50 33.53
C THR A 74 -4.58 39.28 32.89
N SER A 75 -3.58 39.30 32.00
CA SER A 75 -2.82 40.28 31.20
C SER A 75 -2.01 39.42 30.20
N SER A 76 -1.94 39.82 28.93
CA SER A 76 -1.35 39.04 27.82
C SER A 76 0.11 39.41 27.54
N SER A 77 1.08 38.61 27.99
CA SER A 77 2.48 38.73 27.54
C SER A 77 3.27 37.41 27.47
N ASP A 78 2.77 36.30 28.01
CA ASP A 78 3.52 35.03 28.10
C ASP A 78 3.21 34.00 26.98
N VAL A 79 2.39 34.37 26.01
CA VAL A 79 1.86 33.40 25.02
C VAL A 79 2.81 33.19 23.82
N ILE A 80 3.72 34.13 23.53
CA ILE A 80 4.47 34.13 22.26
C ILE A 80 5.77 33.30 22.33
N GLU A 81 6.37 33.10 23.50
CA GLU A 81 7.57 32.24 23.63
C GLU A 81 7.26 30.75 23.71
N ASN A 82 6.07 30.37 24.23
CA ASN A 82 5.68 28.97 24.35
C ASN A 82 5.26 28.31 23.02
N GLU A 83 4.77 29.09 22.04
CA GLU A 83 4.40 28.55 20.73
C GLU A 83 5.61 28.15 19.87
N LYS A 84 6.74 28.88 19.97
CA LYS A 84 7.97 28.58 19.23
C LYS A 84 8.69 27.33 19.74
N LYS A 85 8.61 27.03 21.05
CA LYS A 85 9.20 25.81 21.64
C LYS A 85 8.36 24.56 21.34
N LYS A 86 7.03 24.68 21.36
CA LYS A 86 6.11 23.58 20.99
C LYS A 86 6.22 23.15 19.52
N THR A 87 6.49 24.09 18.61
CA THR A 87 6.65 23.76 17.18
C THR A 87 7.98 23.09 16.86
N SER A 88 9.07 23.39 17.58
CA SER A 88 10.36 22.71 17.37
C SER A 88 10.34 21.28 17.90
N GLU A 89 9.83 21.04 19.12
CA GLU A 89 9.76 19.69 19.72
C GLU A 89 8.77 18.76 18.98
N ALA A 90 7.64 19.28 18.50
CA ALA A 90 6.70 18.51 17.68
C ALA A 90 7.29 18.13 16.31
N SER A 91 8.23 18.93 15.78
CA SER A 91 8.90 18.66 14.51
C SER A 91 10.03 17.64 14.65
N GLU A 92 10.84 17.73 15.72
CA GLU A 92 11.90 16.77 16.01
C GLU A 92 11.33 15.39 16.37
N GLY A 93 10.29 15.33 17.21
CA GLY A 93 9.59 14.09 17.52
C GLY A 93 8.91 13.45 16.30
N ALA A 94 8.41 14.25 15.34
CA ALA A 94 7.81 13.73 14.11
C ALA A 94 8.86 13.18 13.12
N GLU A 95 10.08 13.70 13.12
CA GLU A 95 11.19 13.19 12.30
C GLU A 95 11.82 11.93 12.90
N GLU A 96 11.99 11.86 14.22
CA GLU A 96 12.50 10.67 14.90
C GLU A 96 11.52 9.49 14.78
N ASN A 97 10.21 9.75 14.92
CA ASN A 97 9.14 8.76 14.70
C ASN A 97 9.05 8.24 13.25
N ARG A 98 9.50 9.01 12.24
CA ARG A 98 9.54 8.54 10.84
C ARG A 98 10.65 7.52 10.60
N ALA A 99 11.75 7.60 11.36
CA ALA A 99 12.89 6.70 11.21
C ALA A 99 12.61 5.30 11.79
N ASP A 100 11.81 5.24 12.85
CA ASP A 100 11.51 3.99 13.54
C ASP A 100 10.47 3.13 12.84
N GLY A 101 9.53 3.74 12.10
CA GLY A 101 8.46 3.04 11.38
C GLY A 101 7.10 3.28 12.03
N HIS A 102 6.08 2.52 11.62
CA HIS A 102 4.75 2.58 12.23
C HIS A 102 4.22 1.16 12.42
N ALA A 103 3.71 0.86 13.61
CA ALA A 103 3.12 -0.41 13.94
C ALA A 103 1.58 -0.34 13.92
N PRO A 104 0.88 -1.38 13.42
CA PRO A 104 -0.56 -1.51 13.63
C PRO A 104 -0.85 -1.90 15.08
N ILE A 105 -1.92 -1.38 15.66
CA ILE A 105 -2.33 -1.70 17.04
C ILE A 105 -3.80 -2.12 17.13
N LYS A 106 -4.17 -2.76 18.26
CA LYS A 106 -5.54 -3.14 18.60
C LYS A 106 -6.24 -3.89 17.45
N TRP A 107 -7.39 -3.38 17.00
CA TRP A 107 -8.21 -3.96 15.94
C TRP A 107 -7.42 -4.21 14.65
N ALA A 108 -6.49 -3.33 14.27
CA ALA A 108 -5.72 -3.48 13.04
C ALA A 108 -4.94 -4.81 13.02
N LEU A 109 -4.40 -5.24 14.16
CA LEU A 109 -3.75 -6.55 14.31
C LEU A 109 -4.73 -7.70 14.19
N SER A 110 -5.94 -7.55 14.74
CA SER A 110 -6.98 -8.57 14.69
C SER A 110 -7.42 -8.86 13.25
N VAL A 111 -7.53 -7.86 12.38
CA VAL A 111 -7.84 -8.11 10.97
C VAL A 111 -6.72 -8.80 10.22
N LEU A 112 -5.47 -8.44 10.49
CA LEU A 112 -4.33 -9.14 9.88
C LEU A 112 -4.34 -10.62 10.29
N MET A 113 -4.56 -10.91 11.58
CA MET A 113 -4.67 -12.30 12.06
C MET A 113 -5.83 -13.07 11.41
N GLN A 114 -7.03 -12.47 11.35
CA GLN A 114 -8.19 -13.10 10.71
C GLN A 114 -7.96 -13.38 9.22
N SER A 115 -7.28 -12.47 8.51
CA SER A 115 -6.97 -12.66 7.10
C SER A 115 -5.93 -13.76 6.90
N LEU A 116 -4.90 -13.84 7.76
CA LEU A 116 -3.95 -14.97 7.74
C LEU A 116 -4.65 -16.31 7.97
N GLN A 117 -5.54 -16.38 8.95
CA GLN A 117 -6.34 -17.59 9.22
C GLN A 117 -7.22 -17.99 8.03
N ARG A 118 -7.86 -17.02 7.36
CA ARG A 118 -8.65 -17.28 6.15
C ARG A 118 -7.80 -17.66 4.94
N SER A 119 -6.56 -17.16 4.88
CA SER A 119 -5.64 -17.50 3.81
C SER A 119 -5.06 -18.90 3.97
N SER A 120 -4.94 -19.41 5.20
CA SER A 120 -4.44 -20.75 5.54
C SER A 120 -5.24 -21.84 4.84
N LYS A 121 -4.55 -22.85 4.31
CA LYS A 121 -5.20 -24.10 3.84
C LYS A 121 -5.44 -25.06 5.01
N MET A 122 -4.84 -24.79 6.15
CA MET A 122 -5.00 -25.55 7.38
C MET A 122 -6.13 -24.92 8.22
N THR A 123 -7.05 -25.74 8.72
CA THR A 123 -8.27 -25.25 9.40
C THR A 123 -8.00 -24.63 10.77
N THR A 124 -6.99 -25.14 11.50
CA THR A 124 -6.69 -24.74 12.88
C THR A 124 -5.26 -24.24 13.11
N SER A 125 -4.41 -24.37 12.09
CA SER A 125 -2.96 -24.09 12.13
C SER A 125 -2.56 -23.08 11.05
N LEU A 126 -1.41 -22.44 11.23
CA LEU A 126 -0.76 -21.59 10.23
C LEU A 126 0.56 -22.21 9.71
N SER A 127 0.72 -23.53 9.86
CA SER A 127 1.96 -24.27 9.54
C SER A 127 2.32 -24.30 8.05
N ASP A 128 1.43 -23.84 7.18
CA ASP A 128 1.63 -23.64 5.74
C ASP A 128 1.97 -22.18 5.38
N ILE A 129 2.05 -21.28 6.37
CA ILE A 129 2.26 -19.85 6.20
C ILE A 129 3.58 -19.42 6.84
N ASP A 130 4.39 -18.70 6.08
CA ASP A 130 5.54 -17.95 6.59
C ASP A 130 5.19 -16.47 6.66
N VAL A 131 5.50 -15.82 7.78
CA VAL A 131 5.15 -14.42 8.01
C VAL A 131 6.40 -13.56 8.19
N THR A 132 6.52 -12.51 7.40
CA THR A 132 7.50 -11.44 7.63
C THR A 132 6.78 -10.19 8.14
N LEU A 133 7.13 -9.76 9.34
CA LEU A 133 6.57 -8.60 10.02
C LEU A 133 7.51 -7.41 9.86
N PHE A 134 7.08 -6.36 9.17
CA PHE A 134 7.84 -5.11 9.05
C PHE A 134 7.33 -4.05 10.02
N ASN A 135 8.19 -3.60 10.92
CA ASN A 135 7.95 -2.50 11.87
C ASN A 135 6.71 -2.70 12.75
N PHE A 136 6.61 -3.86 13.40
CA PHE A 136 5.52 -4.15 14.34
C PHE A 136 5.81 -3.66 15.76
N HIS A 137 7.07 -3.31 16.05
CA HIS A 137 7.55 -2.67 17.28
C HIS A 137 7.25 -3.46 18.57
N SER A 138 6.81 -4.71 18.44
CA SER A 138 6.41 -5.58 19.55
C SER A 138 6.53 -7.06 19.15
N THR A 139 6.76 -7.93 20.15
CA THR A 139 6.80 -9.39 19.99
C THR A 139 5.43 -10.03 20.08
N ARG A 140 4.42 -9.34 20.63
CA ARG A 140 3.10 -9.92 20.94
C ARG A 140 2.39 -10.49 19.72
N PHE A 141 2.51 -9.83 18.56
CA PHE A 141 1.90 -10.37 17.34
C PHE A 141 2.64 -11.64 16.86
N ALA A 142 3.96 -11.67 16.97
CA ALA A 142 4.75 -12.88 16.68
C ALA A 142 4.39 -14.02 17.64
N GLU A 143 4.26 -13.74 18.95
CA GLU A 143 3.78 -14.72 19.95
C GLU A 143 2.41 -15.29 19.59
N ARG A 144 1.46 -14.44 19.16
CA ARG A 144 0.14 -14.89 18.70
C ARG A 144 0.22 -15.80 17.46
N LEU A 145 1.15 -15.54 16.54
CA LEU A 145 1.38 -16.39 15.37
C LEU A 145 1.98 -17.75 15.77
N LEU A 146 2.95 -17.74 16.70
CA LEU A 146 3.55 -18.97 17.24
C LEU A 146 2.51 -19.85 17.96
N ASN A 147 1.61 -19.24 18.74
CA ASN A 147 0.51 -19.94 19.40
C ASN A 147 -0.49 -20.57 18.41
N ARG A 148 -0.40 -20.23 17.12
CA ARG A 148 -1.19 -20.80 16.02
C ARG A 148 -0.36 -21.71 15.12
N ASN A 149 0.82 -22.15 15.57
CA ASN A 149 1.72 -23.04 14.85
C ASN A 149 2.12 -22.52 13.47
N VAL A 150 2.40 -21.22 13.35
CA VAL A 150 2.98 -20.64 12.11
C VAL A 150 4.29 -21.34 11.74
N SER A 151 4.53 -21.54 10.43
CA SER A 151 5.75 -22.20 9.94
C SER A 151 7.01 -21.44 10.39
N SER A 152 7.13 -20.17 9.98
CA SER A 152 8.21 -19.32 10.44
C SER A 152 7.80 -17.85 10.54
N VAL A 153 8.47 -17.11 11.42
CA VAL A 153 8.27 -15.67 11.59
C VAL A 153 9.60 -14.93 11.43
N VAL A 154 9.63 -13.95 10.52
CA VAL A 154 10.75 -13.02 10.41
C VAL A 154 10.31 -11.64 10.91
N MET A 155 10.95 -11.14 11.95
CA MET A 155 10.71 -9.80 12.49
C MET A 155 11.74 -8.82 11.92
N VAL A 156 11.28 -7.81 11.18
CA VAL A 156 12.13 -6.81 10.54
C VAL A 156 11.80 -5.44 11.10
N GLU A 157 12.77 -4.82 11.78
CA GLU A 157 12.60 -3.54 12.45
C GLU A 157 13.63 -2.53 11.95
N SER A 158 13.21 -1.35 11.49
CA SER A 158 14.13 -0.27 11.12
C SER A 158 14.81 0.34 12.34
N SER A 159 14.05 0.49 13.44
CA SER A 159 14.53 1.02 14.70
C SER A 159 15.59 0.11 15.33
N HIS A 160 16.66 0.72 15.83
CA HIS A 160 17.68 -0.02 16.57
C HIS A 160 17.12 -0.60 17.88
N VAL A 161 16.27 0.14 18.60
CA VAL A 161 15.70 -0.27 19.88
C VAL A 161 14.77 -1.48 19.68
N PHE A 162 13.78 -1.37 18.78
CA PHE A 162 12.86 -2.48 18.51
C PHE A 162 13.58 -3.70 17.91
N SER A 163 14.59 -3.50 17.06
CA SER A 163 15.36 -4.62 16.50
C SER A 163 16.14 -5.41 17.57
N LYS A 164 16.65 -4.76 18.63
CA LYS A 164 17.30 -5.45 19.74
C LYS A 164 16.32 -6.33 20.50
N ASN A 165 15.13 -5.82 20.78
CA ASN A 165 14.08 -6.58 21.46
C ASN A 165 13.61 -7.77 20.60
N ALA A 166 13.39 -7.56 19.30
CA ALA A 166 13.05 -8.62 18.37
C ALA A 166 14.13 -9.72 18.30
N LYS A 167 15.42 -9.36 18.30
CA LYS A 167 16.53 -10.33 18.35
C LYS A 167 16.57 -11.13 19.65
N LYS A 168 16.34 -10.47 20.79
CA LYS A 168 16.24 -11.14 22.09
C LYS A 168 15.08 -12.15 22.10
N PHE A 169 13.94 -11.79 21.51
CA PHE A 169 12.81 -12.70 21.35
C PHE A 169 13.14 -13.87 20.43
N ALA A 170 13.69 -13.60 19.24
CA ALA A 170 14.08 -14.63 18.27
C ALA A 170 15.07 -15.65 18.85
N SER A 171 15.99 -15.24 19.73
CA SER A 171 16.94 -16.16 20.39
C SER A 171 16.28 -17.26 21.24
N LYS A 172 15.00 -17.07 21.61
CA LYS A 172 14.22 -18.04 22.41
C LYS A 172 13.37 -18.98 21.57
N HIS A 173 13.23 -18.72 20.26
CA HIS A 173 12.30 -19.44 19.40
C HIS A 173 13.01 -19.90 18.11
N PRO A 174 13.12 -21.21 17.85
CA PRO A 174 13.95 -21.74 16.76
C PRO A 174 13.42 -21.43 15.34
N ASN A 175 12.13 -21.14 15.20
CA ASN A 175 11.44 -20.77 13.97
C ASN A 175 11.19 -19.25 13.83
N VAL A 176 11.89 -18.44 14.63
CA VAL A 176 11.83 -16.98 14.57
C VAL A 176 13.19 -16.40 14.27
N SER A 177 13.26 -15.48 13.32
CA SER A 177 14.46 -14.69 13.02
C SER A 177 14.15 -13.21 13.16
N ALA A 178 15.16 -12.40 13.49
CA ALA A 178 14.98 -10.96 13.61
C ALA A 178 16.15 -10.17 13.02
N TYR A 179 15.83 -9.13 12.25
CA TYR A 179 16.81 -8.32 11.54
C TYR A 179 16.53 -6.83 11.70
N ARG A 180 17.60 -6.04 11.70
CA ARG A 180 17.51 -4.59 11.54
C ARG A 180 17.59 -4.26 10.06
N ALA A 181 16.45 -4.01 9.43
CA ALA A 181 16.31 -3.67 8.02
C ALA A 181 14.95 -3.00 7.81
N ASP A 182 14.59 -2.74 6.55
CA ASP A 182 13.30 -2.18 6.17
C ASP A 182 12.72 -2.94 4.97
N ILE A 183 11.44 -2.69 4.68
CA ILE A 183 10.79 -3.28 3.49
C ILE A 183 11.43 -2.81 2.19
N TYR A 184 12.04 -1.62 2.14
CA TYR A 184 12.72 -1.13 0.95
C TYR A 184 13.92 -1.98 0.56
N THR A 185 14.58 -2.59 1.55
CA THR A 185 15.68 -3.53 1.37
C THR A 185 15.21 -4.80 0.68
N LEU A 186 14.06 -5.35 1.09
CA LEU A 186 13.46 -6.52 0.47
C LEU A 186 12.97 -6.23 -0.96
N MET A 187 12.33 -5.07 -1.15
CA MET A 187 11.75 -4.65 -2.42
C MET A 187 12.78 -3.97 -3.37
N GLY A 188 14.04 -3.84 -2.95
CA GLY A 188 15.12 -3.22 -3.74
C GLY A 188 14.82 -1.80 -4.25
N VAL A 189 14.04 -1.03 -3.49
CA VAL A 189 13.70 0.37 -3.76
C VAL A 189 14.42 1.34 -2.80
N GLY A 190 15.23 0.81 -1.89
CA GLY A 190 16.03 1.59 -0.96
C GLY A 190 17.11 2.43 -1.65
N ARG A 191 17.66 3.42 -0.91
CA ARG A 191 18.79 4.23 -1.39
C ARG A 191 20.06 3.39 -1.54
N LYS A 192 20.25 2.39 -0.68
CA LYS A 192 21.39 1.48 -0.70
C LYS A 192 21.07 0.34 -1.66
N LYS A 193 21.99 0.12 -2.61
CA LYS A 193 21.98 -1.04 -3.49
C LYS A 193 22.19 -2.31 -2.64
N THR A 194 21.41 -3.35 -2.87
CA THR A 194 21.59 -4.67 -2.22
C THR A 194 22.33 -5.61 -3.17
N ALA A 195 23.44 -6.22 -2.75
CA ALA A 195 24.22 -7.08 -3.68
C ALA A 195 23.46 -8.34 -4.12
N GLN A 196 22.66 -8.90 -3.23
CA GLN A 196 21.84 -10.08 -3.50
C GLN A 196 20.45 -9.89 -2.88
N PHE A 197 19.46 -10.60 -3.41
CA PHE A 197 18.13 -10.64 -2.80
C PHE A 197 18.24 -11.09 -1.34
N PRO A 198 17.65 -10.37 -0.38
CA PRO A 198 17.86 -10.63 1.03
C PRO A 198 16.96 -11.77 1.52
N THR A 199 17.21 -13.00 1.07
CA THR A 199 16.36 -14.18 1.35
C THR A 199 16.12 -14.43 2.83
N LYS A 200 17.08 -14.08 3.69
CA LYS A 200 16.92 -14.13 5.16
C LYS A 200 15.74 -13.31 5.70
N LEU A 201 15.25 -12.35 4.92
CA LEU A 201 14.07 -11.56 5.27
C LEU A 201 12.75 -12.25 4.90
N MET A 202 12.78 -13.39 4.18
CA MET A 202 11.58 -14.13 3.78
C MET A 202 11.26 -15.29 4.73
N PHE A 203 12.29 -15.97 5.25
CA PHE A 203 12.15 -17.18 6.07
C PHE A 203 13.12 -17.19 7.24
N ALA A 204 12.67 -17.64 8.41
CA ALA A 204 13.52 -17.69 9.59
C ALA A 204 14.54 -18.84 9.57
N ASP A 205 14.22 -19.92 8.87
CA ASP A 205 14.99 -21.16 8.81
C ASP A 205 15.98 -21.22 7.63
N TYR A 206 15.98 -20.22 6.74
CA TYR A 206 16.84 -20.18 5.56
C TYR A 206 18.34 -20.32 5.85
N GLN A 207 18.80 -19.93 7.05
CA GLN A 207 20.22 -20.02 7.40
C GLN A 207 20.67 -21.43 7.81
N LYS A 208 19.74 -22.36 8.04
CA LYS A 208 20.03 -23.73 8.48
C LYS A 208 20.04 -24.70 7.32
N GLU A 209 19.06 -24.60 6.42
CA GLU A 209 18.90 -25.39 5.19
C GLU A 209 17.97 -24.62 4.22
N ALA A 210 18.00 -24.95 2.92
CA ALA A 210 17.06 -24.37 1.97
C ALA A 210 15.63 -24.80 2.38
N PRO A 211 14.69 -23.86 2.58
CA PRO A 211 13.38 -24.23 3.12
C PRO A 211 12.67 -25.21 2.17
N GLU A 212 12.31 -26.38 2.69
CA GLU A 212 11.55 -27.38 1.96
C GLU A 212 10.13 -26.87 1.65
N GLY A 213 9.54 -27.34 0.54
CA GLY A 213 8.17 -26.98 0.19
C GLY A 213 8.01 -25.58 -0.43
N LEU A 214 9.10 -24.95 -0.87
CA LEU A 214 9.04 -23.72 -1.68
C LEU A 214 8.94 -24.06 -3.17
N ARG A 215 7.94 -23.50 -3.84
CA ARG A 215 7.82 -23.52 -5.30
C ARG A 215 7.74 -22.09 -5.80
N PRO A 216 8.55 -21.67 -6.79
CA PRO A 216 8.40 -20.36 -7.41
C PRO A 216 6.98 -20.15 -7.92
N TRP A 217 6.50 -18.90 -7.93
CA TRP A 217 5.22 -18.58 -8.54
C TRP A 217 5.28 -18.85 -10.04
N THR A 218 4.35 -19.65 -10.55
CA THR A 218 4.22 -19.99 -11.97
C THR A 218 2.81 -19.69 -12.43
N LEU A 219 2.67 -19.23 -13.68
CA LEU A 219 1.38 -19.10 -14.34
C LEU A 219 0.98 -20.49 -14.85
N GLU A 220 -0.20 -20.95 -14.43
CA GLU A 220 -0.73 -22.31 -14.68
C GLU A 220 0.08 -23.47 -14.05
N SER A 221 0.12 -23.56 -12.72
CA SER A 221 0.68 -24.75 -12.05
C SER A 221 -0.28 -25.95 -12.11
N SER A 222 0.25 -27.16 -12.34
CA SER A 222 -0.48 -28.40 -12.10
C SER A 222 -0.94 -28.48 -10.64
N GLU A 223 -2.21 -28.85 -10.38
CA GLU A 223 -2.82 -28.95 -9.05
C GLU A 223 -2.18 -30.01 -8.09
N SER A 224 -1.02 -30.58 -8.44
CA SER A 224 -0.37 -31.63 -7.66
C SER A 224 0.34 -31.08 -6.41
N ASP A 225 -0.07 -31.62 -5.26
CA ASP A 225 0.47 -31.46 -3.90
C ASP A 225 0.56 -30.02 -3.36
N GLU A 226 -0.54 -29.28 -3.50
CA GLU A 226 -0.70 -27.94 -2.93
C GLU A 226 -0.83 -27.87 -1.40
N GLN A 227 -0.98 -29.01 -0.72
CA GLN A 227 -1.25 -29.08 0.71
C GLN A 227 0.00 -28.89 1.58
N ARG A 228 1.20 -29.02 1.02
CA ARG A 228 2.48 -28.90 1.75
C ARG A 228 3.33 -27.70 1.36
N LEU A 229 2.82 -26.83 0.49
CA LEU A 229 3.57 -25.67 0.03
C LEU A 229 3.51 -24.55 1.06
N ARG A 230 4.68 -24.06 1.43
CA ARG A 230 4.84 -22.90 2.31
C ARG A 230 4.54 -21.62 1.53
N ARG A 231 3.76 -20.73 2.13
CA ARG A 231 3.24 -19.52 1.47
C ARG A 231 3.70 -18.25 2.20
N PRO A 232 4.59 -17.46 1.59
CA PRO A 232 5.10 -16.24 2.20
C PRO A 232 4.02 -15.15 2.29
N HIS A 233 3.92 -14.51 3.46
CA HIS A 233 3.07 -13.36 3.72
C HIS A 233 3.92 -12.22 4.30
N LEU A 234 3.96 -11.10 3.57
CA LEU A 234 4.61 -9.86 4.00
C LEU A 234 3.56 -8.96 4.64
N LEU A 235 3.75 -8.62 5.91
CA LEU A 235 2.87 -7.72 6.65
C LEU A 235 3.61 -6.42 6.94
N ALA A 236 3.08 -5.30 6.44
CA ALA A 236 3.73 -4.01 6.59
C ALA A 236 2.74 -2.86 6.67
N VAL A 237 3.06 -1.85 7.50
CA VAL A 237 2.37 -0.55 7.48
C VAL A 237 3.16 0.41 6.60
N LEU A 238 2.52 0.93 5.56
CA LEU A 238 3.13 1.84 4.60
C LEU A 238 2.64 3.28 4.89
N PRO A 239 3.49 4.14 5.47
CA PRO A 239 2.98 5.31 6.17
C PRO A 239 2.49 6.42 5.25
N THR A 240 3.19 6.66 4.14
CA THR A 240 2.87 7.72 3.19
C THR A 240 2.39 7.18 1.85
N VAL A 241 1.66 8.03 1.12
CA VAL A 241 1.17 7.76 -0.25
C VAL A 241 2.32 7.37 -1.18
N THR A 242 3.45 8.08 -1.10
CA THR A 242 4.66 7.78 -1.91
C THR A 242 5.21 6.40 -1.62
N ILE A 243 5.27 6.01 -0.34
CA ILE A 243 5.80 4.70 0.07
C ILE A 243 4.84 3.59 -0.36
N GLN A 244 3.53 3.79 -0.15
CA GLN A 244 2.49 2.88 -0.61
C GLN A 244 2.64 2.60 -2.11
N LYS A 245 2.70 3.66 -2.92
CA LYS A 245 2.87 3.55 -4.37
C LYS A 245 4.17 2.84 -4.74
N THR A 246 5.29 3.24 -4.14
CA THR A 246 6.63 2.69 -4.46
C THR A 246 6.71 1.19 -4.19
N ILE A 247 6.15 0.71 -3.07
CA ILE A 247 6.18 -0.71 -2.71
C ILE A 247 5.25 -1.53 -3.60
N VAL A 248 4.04 -1.04 -3.90
CA VAL A 248 3.11 -1.76 -4.79
C VAL A 248 3.63 -1.76 -6.24
N ASP A 249 4.18 -0.65 -6.73
CA ASP A 249 4.81 -0.59 -8.06
C ASP A 249 6.03 -1.53 -8.13
N SER A 250 6.81 -1.63 -7.05
CA SER A 250 7.92 -2.58 -6.96
C SER A 250 7.44 -4.05 -6.98
N LEU A 251 6.27 -4.34 -6.41
CA LEU A 251 5.66 -5.67 -6.49
C LEU A 251 5.33 -6.04 -7.94
N ILE A 252 4.80 -5.09 -8.73
CA ILE A 252 4.59 -5.26 -10.18
C ILE A 252 5.92 -5.53 -10.89
N GLN A 253 6.97 -4.75 -10.60
CA GLN A 253 8.29 -4.96 -11.20
C GLN A 253 8.86 -6.35 -10.86
N HIS A 254 8.73 -6.79 -9.61
CA HIS A 254 9.16 -8.12 -9.21
C HIS A 254 8.40 -9.21 -9.98
N ALA A 255 7.09 -9.05 -10.23
CA ALA A 255 6.31 -10.01 -11.00
C ALA A 255 6.76 -10.07 -12.47
N LEU A 256 6.94 -8.91 -13.10
CA LEU A 256 7.38 -8.82 -14.49
C LEU A 256 8.79 -9.40 -14.68
N LEU A 257 9.72 -9.10 -13.77
CA LEU A 257 11.08 -9.67 -13.79
C LEU A 257 11.09 -11.18 -13.59
N HIS A 258 10.29 -11.65 -12.63
CA HIS A 258 10.17 -13.07 -12.30
C HIS A 258 9.67 -13.89 -13.50
N HIS A 259 8.58 -13.45 -14.13
CA HIS A 259 7.98 -14.17 -15.25
C HIS A 259 8.69 -13.96 -16.58
N SER A 260 9.43 -12.87 -16.76
CA SER A 260 10.22 -12.69 -17.99
C SER A 260 11.54 -13.45 -18.01
N GLY A 261 11.98 -13.97 -16.87
CA GLY A 261 13.29 -14.60 -16.73
C GLY A 261 14.47 -13.62 -16.76
N LEU A 262 14.21 -12.31 -16.86
CA LEU A 262 15.25 -11.27 -16.83
C LEU A 262 15.98 -11.22 -15.48
N ASP A 263 15.24 -11.43 -14.40
CA ASP A 263 15.78 -11.58 -13.05
C ASP A 263 14.85 -12.47 -12.22
N THR A 264 15.28 -13.70 -11.96
CA THR A 264 14.49 -14.66 -11.18
C THR A 264 14.69 -14.51 -9.68
N ASN A 265 15.59 -13.64 -9.23
CA ASN A 265 15.89 -13.47 -7.81
C ASN A 265 14.95 -12.46 -7.15
N THR A 266 13.64 -12.71 -7.24
CA THR A 266 12.57 -11.82 -6.78
C THR A 266 11.87 -12.37 -5.53
N VAL A 267 10.92 -11.61 -4.98
CA VAL A 267 10.04 -12.09 -3.90
C VAL A 267 9.19 -13.31 -4.33
N PHE A 268 9.00 -13.52 -5.62
CA PHE A 268 8.17 -14.59 -6.17
C PHE A 268 8.94 -15.87 -6.50
N ARG A 269 10.27 -15.84 -6.37
CA ARG A 269 11.11 -17.04 -6.39
C ARG A 269 10.71 -18.05 -5.32
N PHE A 270 10.10 -17.56 -4.24
CA PHE A 270 9.74 -18.35 -3.08
C PHE A 270 8.25 -18.68 -3.02
N GLY A 271 7.52 -18.42 -4.10
CA GLY A 271 6.10 -18.75 -4.26
C GLY A 271 5.19 -17.54 -4.31
N GLU A 272 3.92 -17.81 -4.04
CA GLU A 272 2.83 -16.84 -4.07
C GLU A 272 2.91 -15.88 -2.89
N THR A 273 3.91 -15.00 -2.94
CA THR A 273 4.17 -14.03 -1.87
C THR A 273 3.03 -13.01 -1.81
N ASN A 274 2.30 -13.02 -0.69
CA ASN A 274 1.20 -12.12 -0.42
C ASN A 274 1.72 -10.85 0.28
N LEU A 275 1.16 -9.69 -0.05
CA LEU A 275 1.38 -8.45 0.69
C LEU A 275 0.10 -8.03 1.40
N MET A 276 0.15 -8.00 2.73
CA MET A 276 -0.91 -7.47 3.57
C MET A 276 -0.48 -6.12 4.14
N THR A 277 -1.23 -5.07 3.78
CA THR A 277 -0.85 -3.70 4.10
C THR A 277 -2.06 -2.78 4.27
N PHE A 278 -1.81 -1.49 4.48
CA PHE A 278 -2.81 -0.47 4.72
C PHE A 278 -2.66 0.68 3.72
N LEU A 279 -3.59 0.78 2.76
CA LEU A 279 -3.56 1.79 1.71
C LEU A 279 -4.49 2.96 2.04
N SER A 280 -4.06 4.17 1.69
CA SER A 280 -4.96 5.33 1.66
C SER A 280 -6.01 5.17 0.56
N ALA A 281 -7.18 5.78 0.73
CA ALA A 281 -8.25 5.74 -0.28
C ALA A 281 -7.77 6.15 -1.68
N GLY A 282 -6.93 7.19 -1.78
CA GLY A 282 -6.42 7.67 -3.06
C GLY A 282 -5.43 6.71 -3.73
N ILE A 283 -4.65 5.95 -2.97
CA ILE A 283 -3.79 4.90 -3.56
C ILE A 283 -4.61 3.68 -3.92
N LEU A 284 -5.51 3.25 -3.04
CA LEU A 284 -6.40 2.13 -3.30
C LEU A 284 -7.20 2.37 -4.59
N SER A 285 -7.79 3.55 -4.77
CA SER A 285 -8.55 3.90 -5.98
C SER A 285 -7.69 3.81 -7.24
N GLN A 286 -6.42 4.23 -7.20
CA GLN A 286 -5.50 4.11 -8.34
C GLN A 286 -5.27 2.67 -8.79
N PHE A 287 -5.28 1.69 -7.88
CA PHE A 287 -5.06 0.27 -8.18
C PHE A 287 -6.35 -0.53 -8.43
N ILE A 288 -7.53 0.08 -8.29
CA ILE A 288 -8.82 -0.57 -8.61
C ILE A 288 -9.60 0.13 -9.74
N CYS A 289 -9.11 1.27 -10.24
CA CYS A 289 -9.86 2.10 -11.19
C CYS A 289 -10.04 1.54 -12.61
N SER A 290 -9.43 0.40 -12.95
CA SER A 290 -9.72 -0.28 -14.22
C SER A 290 -10.97 -1.15 -14.17
N SER A 291 -11.40 -1.57 -12.97
CA SER A 291 -12.55 -2.45 -12.78
C SER A 291 -13.76 -1.78 -12.10
N ASP A 292 -13.60 -0.55 -11.61
CA ASP A 292 -14.66 0.21 -10.95
C ASP A 292 -15.03 1.44 -11.78
N ASP A 293 -16.17 1.38 -12.47
CA ASP A 293 -16.66 2.45 -13.34
C ASP A 293 -16.85 3.78 -12.62
N ARG A 294 -17.12 3.75 -11.30
CA ARG A 294 -17.25 4.95 -10.47
C ARG A 294 -15.95 5.74 -10.38
N LEU A 295 -14.81 5.08 -10.65
CA LEU A 295 -13.49 5.67 -10.68
C LEU A 295 -13.04 6.08 -12.09
N GLY A 296 -13.96 6.09 -13.07
CA GLY A 296 -13.70 6.53 -14.44
C GLY A 296 -13.21 7.98 -14.59
N PHE A 297 -13.34 8.80 -13.54
CA PHE A 297 -12.79 10.15 -13.49
C PHE A 297 -11.26 10.20 -13.29
N LEU A 298 -10.64 9.12 -12.79
CA LEU A 298 -9.18 9.06 -12.66
C LEU A 298 -8.52 9.08 -14.04
N SER A 299 -7.26 9.51 -14.11
CA SER A 299 -6.58 9.59 -15.40
C SER A 299 -6.51 8.21 -16.07
N HIS A 300 -6.61 8.18 -17.40
CA HIS A 300 -6.47 6.93 -18.15
C HIS A 300 -5.10 6.26 -17.91
N GLN A 301 -4.05 7.04 -17.60
CA GLN A 301 -2.76 6.52 -17.14
C GLN A 301 -2.92 5.63 -15.90
N HIS A 302 -3.63 6.09 -14.86
CA HIS A 302 -3.91 5.27 -13.69
C HIS A 302 -4.76 4.06 -14.06
N ARG A 303 -5.75 4.21 -14.95
CA ARG A 303 -6.53 3.04 -15.42
C ARG A 303 -5.68 1.99 -16.13
N ARG A 304 -4.69 2.38 -16.96
CA ARG A 304 -3.80 1.40 -17.62
C ARG A 304 -2.85 0.74 -16.63
N HIS A 305 -2.33 1.50 -15.67
CA HIS A 305 -1.51 0.95 -14.58
C HIS A 305 -2.31 -0.01 -13.68
N SER A 306 -3.55 0.37 -13.36
CA SER A 306 -4.52 -0.44 -12.62
C SER A 306 -4.84 -1.74 -13.36
N ALA A 307 -5.07 -1.66 -14.68
CA ALA A 307 -5.33 -2.83 -15.50
C ALA A 307 -4.16 -3.81 -15.47
N LEU A 308 -2.91 -3.33 -15.62
CA LEU A 308 -1.72 -4.17 -15.48
C LEU A 308 -1.63 -4.81 -14.08
N PHE A 309 -1.84 -4.01 -13.03
CA PHE A 309 -1.83 -4.50 -11.65
C PHE A 309 -2.89 -5.61 -11.45
N GLN A 310 -4.12 -5.40 -11.91
CA GLN A 310 -5.20 -6.36 -11.79
C GLN A 310 -5.04 -7.60 -12.67
N LYS A 311 -4.24 -7.53 -13.75
CA LYS A 311 -3.85 -8.72 -14.51
C LYS A 311 -2.92 -9.61 -13.69
N LEU A 312 -2.01 -9.02 -12.90
CA LEU A 312 -1.00 -9.75 -12.14
C LEU A 312 -1.47 -10.14 -10.73
N PHE A 313 -2.37 -9.36 -10.11
CA PHE A 313 -2.73 -9.49 -8.71
C PHE A 313 -4.24 -9.40 -8.46
N ASP A 314 -4.68 -10.10 -7.43
CA ASP A 314 -5.95 -9.86 -6.75
C ASP A 314 -5.73 -8.88 -5.60
N LEU A 315 -6.62 -7.89 -5.48
CA LEU A 315 -6.65 -6.97 -4.35
C LEU A 315 -7.96 -7.14 -3.60
N LYS A 316 -7.86 -7.57 -2.34
CA LYS A 316 -8.99 -7.73 -1.44
C LYS A 316 -8.91 -6.72 -0.30
N ILE A 317 -9.98 -5.93 -0.11
CA ILE A 317 -10.13 -5.10 1.08
C ILE A 317 -10.48 -6.00 2.26
N LEU A 318 -9.77 -5.86 3.37
CA LEU A 318 -9.94 -6.69 4.56
C LEU A 318 -10.89 -6.05 5.58
N GLY A 319 -11.48 -6.88 6.44
CA GLY A 319 -12.47 -6.47 7.43
C GLY A 319 -13.85 -7.08 7.19
N SER A 320 -14.69 -7.04 8.21
CA SER A 320 -16.05 -7.60 8.22
C SER A 320 -17.14 -6.53 8.10
N ALA A 321 -16.78 -5.25 8.16
CA ALA A 321 -17.74 -4.16 8.05
C ALA A 321 -18.15 -3.99 6.58
N ASP A 322 -19.45 -3.96 6.33
CA ASP A 322 -20.03 -3.50 5.07
C ASP A 322 -20.78 -2.18 5.35
N PRO A 323 -20.31 -1.03 4.83
CA PRO A 323 -19.13 -0.87 3.96
C PRO A 323 -17.80 -0.99 4.73
N PRO A 324 -16.68 -1.33 4.03
CA PRO A 324 -15.36 -1.47 4.65
C PRO A 324 -14.94 -0.19 5.39
N CYS A 325 -14.78 -0.29 6.71
CA CYS A 325 -14.34 0.84 7.52
C CYS A 325 -12.82 0.95 7.53
N GLY A 326 -12.28 2.05 7.00
CA GLY A 326 -10.86 2.36 7.09
C GLY A 326 -10.44 2.71 8.52
N PHE A 327 -9.20 2.36 8.88
CA PHE A 327 -8.55 2.65 10.16
C PHE A 327 -8.24 4.14 10.28
N LYS A 328 -8.56 4.71 11.45
CA LYS A 328 -8.10 6.05 11.85
C LYS A 328 -6.59 6.01 12.14
N SER A 329 -5.93 7.17 12.08
CA SER A 329 -4.51 7.34 12.41
C SER A 329 -4.13 6.78 13.79
N THR A 330 -5.05 6.85 14.75
CA THR A 330 -4.91 6.34 16.12
C THR A 330 -4.89 4.81 16.22
N SER A 331 -5.13 4.10 15.11
CA SER A 331 -5.00 2.63 15.05
C SER A 331 -3.57 2.18 14.75
N PHE A 332 -2.63 3.13 14.73
CA PHE A 332 -1.23 2.91 14.46
C PHE A 332 -0.37 3.66 15.48
N HIS A 333 0.81 3.12 15.77
CA HIS A 333 1.76 3.74 16.68
C HIS A 333 3.19 3.68 16.09
N PRO A 334 3.88 4.83 15.93
CA PRO A 334 3.37 6.20 16.06
C PRO A 334 2.17 6.46 15.14
N GLN A 335 1.37 7.50 15.43
CA GLN A 335 0.17 7.79 14.64
C GLN A 335 0.52 8.08 13.18
N LEU A 336 -0.27 7.53 12.26
CA LEU A 336 -0.12 7.83 10.83
C LEU A 336 -0.66 9.22 10.49
N PRO A 337 -0.21 9.82 9.37
CA PRO A 337 -0.85 11.03 8.82
C PRO A 337 -2.37 10.84 8.67
N ALA A 338 -3.14 11.92 8.90
CA ALA A 338 -4.59 11.95 9.20
C ALA A 338 -5.57 11.48 8.08
N ASN A 339 -5.21 10.45 7.32
CA ASN A 339 -6.05 9.82 6.31
C ASN A 339 -6.47 8.42 6.78
N LYS A 340 -7.73 8.07 6.56
CA LYS A 340 -8.21 6.70 6.76
C LYS A 340 -7.36 5.72 5.95
N LYS A 341 -7.00 4.60 6.57
CA LYS A 341 -6.20 3.54 5.94
C LYS A 341 -7.02 2.26 5.82
N TYR A 342 -7.12 1.72 4.62
CA TYR A 342 -7.89 0.53 4.33
C TYR A 342 -6.94 -0.67 4.35
N PRO A 343 -7.21 -1.68 5.19
CA PRO A 343 -6.40 -2.88 5.19
C PRO A 343 -6.69 -3.64 3.89
N VAL A 344 -5.65 -4.09 3.22
CA VAL A 344 -5.75 -4.82 1.96
C VAL A 344 -4.83 -6.02 1.98
N GLN A 345 -5.23 -7.05 1.25
CA GLN A 345 -4.38 -8.15 0.85
C GLN A 345 -4.21 -8.11 -0.66
N ILE A 346 -2.95 -8.13 -1.10
CA ILE A 346 -2.54 -8.21 -2.50
C ILE A 346 -1.93 -9.59 -2.71
N SER A 347 -2.54 -10.40 -3.57
CA SER A 347 -2.17 -11.78 -3.84
C SER A 347 -1.84 -11.97 -5.32
N PRO A 348 -0.78 -12.69 -5.70
CA PRO A 348 -0.49 -12.98 -7.10
C PRO A 348 -1.53 -13.90 -7.73
N LYS A 349 -1.86 -13.66 -9.01
CA LYS A 349 -2.80 -14.50 -9.78
C LYS A 349 -2.09 -15.69 -10.42
N ARG A 350 -2.76 -16.85 -10.45
CA ARG A 350 -2.25 -18.03 -11.17
C ARG A 350 -2.60 -18.05 -12.65
N HIS A 351 -3.71 -17.40 -12.98
CA HIS A 351 -4.27 -17.38 -14.32
C HIS A 351 -4.22 -15.95 -14.82
N VAL A 352 -3.45 -15.73 -15.88
CA VAL A 352 -3.34 -14.44 -16.53
C VAL A 352 -3.65 -14.65 -18.00
N ALA A 353 -4.66 -13.94 -18.49
CA ALA A 353 -4.99 -13.90 -19.90
C ALA A 353 -4.88 -12.46 -20.42
N ILE A 354 -4.25 -12.32 -21.57
CA ILE A 354 -4.30 -11.09 -22.38
C ILE A 354 -5.12 -11.46 -23.60
N GLY A 355 -6.15 -10.69 -23.92
CA GLY A 355 -6.99 -10.84 -25.11
C GLY A 355 -7.61 -12.23 -25.28
N GLY A 356 -7.90 -12.91 -24.17
CA GLY A 356 -8.46 -14.26 -24.15
C GLY A 356 -7.44 -15.39 -24.29
N THR A 357 -6.18 -15.09 -24.60
CA THR A 357 -5.11 -16.11 -24.61
C THR A 357 -4.49 -16.22 -23.23
N SER A 358 -4.56 -17.42 -22.66
CA SER A 358 -3.91 -17.71 -21.39
C SER A 358 -2.40 -17.73 -21.55
N ILE A 359 -1.70 -17.14 -20.58
CA ILE A 359 -0.25 -17.07 -20.55
C ILE A 359 0.24 -18.17 -19.62
N SER A 360 0.94 -19.14 -20.18
CA SER A 360 1.54 -20.24 -19.43
C SER A 360 3.04 -20.01 -19.25
N GLY A 361 3.56 -20.34 -18.07
CA GLY A 361 4.99 -20.33 -17.79
C GLY A 361 5.66 -18.95 -17.70
N MET A 362 6.92 -18.89 -18.12
CA MET A 362 7.73 -17.67 -18.19
C MET A 362 7.64 -17.09 -19.61
N GLY A 363 7.30 -15.80 -19.74
CA GLY A 363 7.08 -15.17 -21.04
C GLY A 363 7.40 -13.69 -21.06
N ARG A 364 8.14 -13.27 -22.10
CA ARG A 364 8.39 -11.86 -22.42
C ARG A 364 7.12 -11.06 -22.74
N ILE A 365 6.05 -11.76 -23.15
CA ILE A 365 4.74 -11.17 -23.47
C ILE A 365 4.18 -10.29 -22.35
N LEU A 366 4.39 -10.65 -21.07
CA LEU A 366 3.94 -9.83 -19.94
C LEU A 366 4.69 -8.50 -19.85
N VAL A 367 6.00 -8.51 -20.14
CA VAL A 367 6.82 -7.30 -20.17
C VAL A 367 6.45 -6.44 -21.37
N ASP A 368 6.22 -7.04 -22.53
CA ASP A 368 5.77 -6.32 -23.73
C ASP A 368 4.40 -5.68 -23.49
N TYR A 369 3.47 -6.41 -22.88
CA TYR A 369 2.14 -5.88 -22.51
C TYR A 369 2.23 -4.75 -21.47
N ALA A 370 3.08 -4.89 -20.46
CA ALA A 370 3.33 -3.83 -19.49
C ALA A 370 3.95 -2.58 -20.15
N CYS A 371 4.88 -2.77 -21.09
CA CYS A 371 5.45 -1.71 -21.91
C CYS A 371 4.35 -1.02 -22.73
N PHE A 372 3.53 -1.79 -23.44
CA PHE A 372 2.39 -1.28 -24.22
C PHE A 372 1.46 -0.40 -23.38
N LEU A 373 0.93 -0.93 -22.27
CA LEU A 373 0.02 -0.18 -21.38
C LEU A 373 0.69 1.09 -20.82
N THR A 374 1.99 1.02 -20.52
CA THR A 374 2.76 2.18 -20.06
C THR A 374 2.86 3.25 -21.13
N GLN A 375 3.16 2.90 -22.38
CA GLN A 375 3.26 3.87 -23.47
C GLN A 375 1.91 4.48 -23.83
N ILE A 376 0.86 3.67 -23.87
CA ILE A 376 -0.52 4.14 -24.08
C ILE A 376 -0.93 5.10 -22.97
N GLY A 377 -0.67 4.76 -21.71
CA GLY A 377 -0.99 5.60 -20.56
C GLY A 377 -0.22 6.93 -20.50
N ARG A 378 0.91 7.05 -21.22
CA ARG A 378 1.69 8.29 -21.33
C ARG A 378 1.16 9.24 -22.41
N GLN A 379 0.26 8.79 -23.29
CA GLN A 379 -0.25 9.62 -24.36
C GLN A 379 -1.29 10.63 -23.85
N PRO A 380 -1.48 11.78 -24.54
CA PRO A 380 -2.60 12.66 -24.26
C PRO A 380 -3.93 11.94 -24.45
N ASN A 381 -4.83 12.04 -23.48
CA ASN A 381 -6.11 11.31 -23.46
C ASN A 381 -6.98 11.55 -24.71
N ALA A 382 -6.93 12.75 -25.30
CA ALA A 382 -7.72 13.19 -26.44
C ALA A 382 -7.06 12.93 -27.80
N LYS A 383 -5.87 12.30 -27.83
CA LYS A 383 -5.20 11.93 -29.07
C LYS A 383 -5.93 10.75 -29.73
N ASN A 384 -6.04 10.78 -31.05
CA ASN A 384 -6.67 9.70 -31.81
C ASN A 384 -5.84 8.42 -31.68
N VAL A 385 -6.51 7.27 -31.54
CA VAL A 385 -5.85 5.96 -31.44
C VAL A 385 -4.98 5.70 -32.65
N GLU A 386 -5.51 5.89 -33.85
CA GLU A 386 -4.77 5.70 -35.09
C GLU A 386 -3.45 6.49 -35.07
N GLN A 387 -3.51 7.78 -34.73
CA GLN A 387 -2.31 8.61 -34.65
C GLN A 387 -1.31 8.09 -33.62
N VAL A 388 -1.78 7.59 -32.46
CA VAL A 388 -0.90 7.00 -31.44
C VAL A 388 -0.24 5.74 -31.98
N VAL A 389 -1.03 4.79 -32.47
CA VAL A 389 -0.56 3.48 -32.92
C VAL A 389 0.40 3.63 -34.09
N ARG A 390 0.03 4.40 -35.12
CA ARG A 390 0.88 4.62 -36.31
C ARG A 390 2.16 5.42 -35.99
N THR A 391 2.20 6.19 -34.90
CA THR A 391 3.43 6.88 -34.47
C THR A 391 4.36 5.95 -33.69
N LEU A 392 3.81 5.12 -32.80
CA LEU A 392 4.61 4.27 -31.91
C LEU A 392 5.03 2.95 -32.57
N TRP A 393 4.17 2.43 -33.45
CA TRP A 393 4.28 1.13 -34.12
C TRP A 393 3.84 1.25 -35.59
N PRO A 394 4.61 1.97 -36.43
CA PRO A 394 4.25 2.20 -37.83
C PRO A 394 4.23 0.95 -38.71
N GLU A 395 4.99 -0.10 -38.38
CA GLU A 395 5.12 -1.31 -39.20
C GLU A 395 3.98 -2.31 -38.94
N SER A 396 3.23 -2.13 -37.85
CA SER A 396 2.16 -3.01 -37.42
C SER A 396 0.94 -2.94 -38.35
N SER A 397 0.50 -4.11 -38.80
CA SER A 397 -0.70 -4.27 -39.62
C SER A 397 -1.97 -4.30 -38.77
N VAL A 398 -2.21 -3.24 -38.00
CA VAL A 398 -3.45 -3.11 -37.21
C VAL A 398 -4.62 -2.74 -38.15
N PRO A 399 -5.72 -3.52 -38.13
CA PRO A 399 -6.95 -3.23 -38.89
C PRO A 399 -7.51 -1.82 -38.61
N SER A 400 -7.98 -1.13 -39.66
CA SER A 400 -8.46 0.25 -39.54
C SER A 400 -9.73 0.38 -38.70
N ASP A 401 -10.61 -0.61 -38.72
CA ASP A 401 -11.80 -0.73 -37.86
C ASP A 401 -11.45 -0.73 -36.37
N LEU A 402 -10.31 -1.33 -35.99
CA LEU A 402 -9.79 -1.25 -34.63
C LEU A 402 -9.21 0.12 -34.26
N LEU A 403 -8.93 0.98 -35.24
CA LEU A 403 -8.31 2.30 -35.06
C LEU A 403 -9.29 3.46 -35.27
N GLU A 404 -10.51 3.20 -35.74
CA GLU A 404 -11.56 4.20 -36.03
C GLU A 404 -11.73 5.20 -34.89
N ASP A 405 -12.01 6.48 -35.22
CA ASP A 405 -12.31 7.72 -34.46
C ASP A 405 -12.40 7.76 -32.91
N HIS A 406 -11.71 6.87 -32.21
CA HIS A 406 -11.70 6.81 -30.76
C HIS A 406 -10.53 7.61 -30.21
N LYS A 407 -10.73 8.10 -28.97
CA LYS A 407 -9.67 8.75 -28.20
C LYS A 407 -8.97 7.73 -27.32
N ILE A 408 -7.64 7.73 -27.32
CA ILE A 408 -6.84 6.72 -26.61
C ILE A 408 -7.18 6.60 -25.11
N GLY A 409 -7.59 7.71 -24.48
CA GLY A 409 -7.98 7.73 -23.08
C GLY A 409 -9.34 7.08 -22.78
N GLN A 410 -10.17 6.87 -23.79
CA GLN A 410 -11.53 6.31 -23.67
C GLN A 410 -11.60 4.83 -24.06
N LEU A 411 -10.54 4.26 -24.63
CA LEU A 411 -10.58 2.88 -25.10
C LEU A 411 -10.82 1.88 -23.94
N PRO A 412 -11.79 0.96 -24.10
CA PRO A 412 -11.91 -0.20 -23.22
C PRO A 412 -10.64 -1.04 -23.22
N LEU A 413 -10.43 -1.82 -22.15
CA LEU A 413 -9.24 -2.67 -22.03
C LEU A 413 -9.23 -3.77 -23.10
N ASP A 414 -10.36 -4.42 -23.36
CA ASP A 414 -10.44 -5.50 -24.35
C ASP A 414 -10.06 -5.01 -25.75
N HIS A 415 -10.46 -3.79 -26.11
CA HIS A 415 -10.07 -3.17 -27.38
C HIS A 415 -8.55 -2.90 -27.43
N LEU A 416 -7.95 -2.44 -26.34
CA LEU A 416 -6.49 -2.29 -26.26
C LEU A 416 -5.76 -3.64 -26.37
N GLU A 417 -6.33 -4.71 -25.82
CA GLU A 417 -5.76 -6.06 -25.93
C GLU A 417 -5.82 -6.58 -27.37
N SER A 418 -6.89 -6.30 -28.11
CA SER A 418 -6.96 -6.58 -29.55
C SER A 418 -5.87 -5.84 -30.32
N ILE A 419 -5.65 -4.55 -30.04
CA ILE A 419 -4.57 -3.77 -30.65
C ILE A 419 -3.20 -4.37 -30.28
N PHE A 420 -2.99 -4.74 -29.01
CA PHE A 420 -1.74 -5.31 -28.51
C PHE A 420 -1.29 -6.53 -29.34
N TYR A 421 -2.22 -7.42 -29.71
CA TYR A 421 -1.87 -8.59 -30.51
C TYR A 421 -1.30 -8.25 -31.88
N HIS A 422 -1.83 -7.22 -32.54
CA HIS A 422 -1.35 -6.82 -33.85
C HIS A 422 0.01 -6.13 -33.80
N ILE A 423 0.36 -5.51 -32.67
CA ILE A 423 1.61 -4.75 -32.52
C ILE A 423 2.71 -5.53 -31.81
N GLN A 424 2.40 -6.68 -31.20
CA GLN A 424 3.32 -7.36 -30.27
C GLN A 424 4.67 -7.66 -30.92
N GLU A 425 4.65 -8.17 -32.15
CA GLU A 425 5.86 -8.54 -32.90
C GLU A 425 6.77 -7.32 -33.10
N GLU A 426 6.23 -6.23 -33.66
CA GLU A 426 6.97 -4.98 -33.84
C GLU A 426 7.45 -4.43 -32.49
N LEU A 427 6.54 -4.28 -31.52
CA LEU A 427 6.83 -3.74 -30.20
C LEU A 427 8.05 -4.42 -29.58
N SER A 428 8.14 -5.74 -29.65
CA SER A 428 9.21 -6.54 -29.05
C SER A 428 10.62 -6.21 -29.58
N THR A 429 10.70 -5.60 -30.77
CA THR A 429 11.94 -5.18 -31.46
C THR A 429 12.21 -3.68 -31.36
N THR A 430 11.24 -2.89 -30.88
CA THR A 430 11.40 -1.44 -30.78
C THR A 430 12.40 -1.03 -29.71
N GLN A 431 13.08 0.10 -29.93
CA GLN A 431 13.93 0.74 -28.93
C GLN A 431 13.16 1.07 -27.64
N ILE A 432 11.85 1.31 -27.73
CA ILE A 432 10.97 1.57 -26.59
C ILE A 432 10.91 0.34 -25.69
N ALA A 433 10.68 -0.85 -26.25
CA ALA A 433 10.67 -2.10 -25.47
C ALA A 433 12.05 -2.42 -24.89
N HIS A 434 13.13 -2.22 -25.65
CA HIS A 434 14.49 -2.39 -25.13
C HIS A 434 14.79 -1.44 -23.97
N SER A 435 14.41 -0.16 -24.08
CA SER A 435 14.56 0.81 -22.99
C SER A 435 13.74 0.41 -21.77
N TYR A 436 12.49 -0.02 -21.96
CA TYR A 436 11.62 -0.47 -20.88
C TYR A 436 12.21 -1.68 -20.15
N CYS A 437 12.72 -2.68 -20.89
CA CYS A 437 13.40 -3.84 -20.31
C CYS A 437 14.65 -3.44 -19.51
N ASN A 438 15.45 -2.48 -20.00
CA ASN A 438 16.66 -1.99 -19.32
C ASN A 438 16.36 -1.15 -18.06
N GLU A 439 15.20 -0.50 -18.03
CA GLU A 439 14.69 0.22 -16.88
C GLU A 439 14.07 -0.72 -15.84
N LEU A 440 13.54 -1.87 -16.28
CA LEU A 440 13.00 -2.91 -15.41
C LEU A 440 14.14 -3.60 -14.66
N LYS A 441 14.44 -3.13 -13.46
CA LYS A 441 15.46 -3.72 -12.59
C LYS A 441 15.20 -3.43 -11.12
N ILE A 442 15.53 -4.40 -10.29
CA ILE A 442 15.62 -4.23 -8.84
C ILE A 442 16.98 -3.62 -8.54
N LYS A 443 17.06 -2.52 -7.76
CA LYS A 443 18.33 -1.82 -7.53
C LYS A 443 19.28 -2.70 -6.69
N ARG A 444 20.25 -3.31 -7.36
CA ARG A 444 21.27 -4.18 -6.73
C ARG A 444 22.69 -3.65 -6.89
N VAL A 445 23.60 -4.09 -6.03
CA VAL A 445 25.05 -3.91 -6.25
C VAL A 445 25.41 -4.95 -7.31
N VAL A 446 25.89 -4.49 -8.46
CA VAL A 446 26.38 -5.36 -9.53
C VAL A 446 27.71 -5.96 -9.11
#